data_AF-A0A3P8EAZ2-F1
#
_entry.id   AF-A0A3P8EAZ2-F1
#
_cell.length_a   1.000
_cell.length_b   1.000
_cell.length_c   1.000
_cell.angle_alpha   90.00
_cell.angle_beta   90.00
_cell.angle_gamma   90.00
#
_symmetry.space_group_name_H-M   'P 1'
#
loop_
_entity.id
_entity.type
_entity.pdbx_description
1 polymer ?
#
loop_
_entity_poly.entity_id
_entity_poly.type
_entity_poly.pdbx_seq_one_letter_code
_entity_poly.pdbx_strand_id
1 'polypeptide(L)'
;MLNDLNVFRHNQTAEELYTRYTWWSNLENNTARWKRTVDLVSDMEIISPLDSIVKYHSVYSPSVYFYEFSYSSPNDKQATPEIGKFIKYIIEIYELFIN
;
A
#
# COMPACT_ATOMS: atom_id res chain seq x y z
N MET A 1 -29.26 -12.48 10.31
CA MET A 1 -28.48 -13.51 9.59
C MET A 1 -27.46 -12.91 8.63
N LEU A 2 -27.83 -12.13 7.60
CA LEU A 2 -26.85 -11.47 6.70
C LEU A 2 -26.01 -10.39 7.41
N ASN A 3 -26.63 -9.57 8.26
CA ASN A 3 -25.92 -8.56 9.04
C ASN A 3 -24.94 -9.17 10.04
N ASP A 4 -25.31 -10.26 10.71
CA ASP A 4 -24.45 -10.94 11.70
C ASP A 4 -23.21 -11.56 11.03
N LEU A 5 -23.36 -12.11 9.82
CA LEU A 5 -22.26 -12.63 9.01
C LEU A 5 -21.30 -11.53 8.53
N ASN A 6 -21.84 -10.36 8.14
CA ASN A 6 -21.03 -9.22 7.74
C ASN A 6 -20.24 -8.65 8.93
N VAL A 7 -20.88 -8.51 10.09
CA VAL A 7 -20.22 -8.07 11.33
C VAL A 7 -19.10 -9.04 11.73
N PHE A 8 -19.35 -10.35 11.66
CA PHE A 8 -18.33 -11.36 11.96
C PHE A 8 -17.11 -11.28 11.01
N ARG A 9 -17.35 -11.18 9.70
CA ARG A 9 -16.28 -11.03 8.70
C ARG A 9 -15.48 -9.74 8.86
N HIS A 10 -16.16 -8.63 9.16
CA HIS A 10 -15.50 -7.36 9.45
C HIS A 10 -14.63 -7.46 10.70
N ASN A 11 -15.10 -8.12 11.76
CA ASN A 11 -14.32 -8.31 12.98
C ASN A 11 -13.08 -9.17 12.74
N GLN A 12 -13.19 -10.27 11.99
CA GLN A 12 -12.04 -11.09 11.62
C GLN A 12 -11.03 -10.30 10.76
N THR A 13 -11.52 -9.52 9.81
CA THR A 13 -10.66 -8.69 8.95
C THR A 13 -9.95 -7.61 9.79
N ALA A 14 -10.65 -6.97 10.72
CA ALA A 14 -10.08 -5.96 11.60
C ALA A 14 -9.01 -6.55 12.53
N GLU A 15 -9.23 -7.73 13.10
CA GLU A 15 -8.24 -8.43 13.94
C GLU A 15 -7.00 -8.85 13.14
N GLU A 16 -7.17 -9.33 11.91
CA GLU A 16 -6.05 -9.67 11.05
C GLU A 16 -5.23 -8.44 10.66
N LEU A 17 -5.89 -7.34 10.28
CA LEU A 17 -5.21 -6.07 9.97
C LEU A 17 -4.49 -5.52 11.20
N TYR A 18 -5.15 -5.51 12.36
CA TYR A 18 -4.54 -5.11 13.61
C TYR A 18 -3.30 -5.96 13.89
N THR A 19 -3.38 -7.28 13.69
CA THR A 19 -2.26 -8.19 13.96
C THR A 19 -1.07 -7.95 13.03
N ARG A 20 -1.33 -7.77 11.73
CA ARG A 20 -0.29 -7.57 10.71
C ARG A 20 0.39 -6.20 10.81
N TYR A 21 -0.37 -5.15 11.09
CA TYR A 21 0.13 -3.78 11.12
C TYR A 21 0.47 -3.29 12.54
N THR A 22 0.43 -4.14 13.56
CA THR A 22 0.92 -3.75 14.89
C THR A 22 2.44 -3.91 14.99
N TRP A 23 3.11 -2.86 15.50
CA TRP A 23 4.53 -2.95 15.86
C TRP A 23 4.69 -3.59 17.25
N TRP A 24 4.67 -4.92 17.29
CA TRP A 24 4.67 -5.70 18.53
C TRP A 24 5.89 -5.48 19.44
N SER A 25 7.03 -5.05 18.89
CA SER A 25 8.24 -4.82 19.69
C SER A 25 8.11 -3.63 20.66
N ASN A 26 7.25 -2.65 20.35
CA ASN A 26 6.94 -1.53 21.26
C ASN A 26 5.62 -0.86 20.86
N LEU A 27 4.56 -1.12 21.62
CA LEU A 27 3.23 -0.59 21.35
C LEU A 27 3.14 0.93 21.55
N GLU A 28 4.00 1.51 22.38
CA GLU A 28 4.01 2.96 22.69
C GLU A 28 4.82 3.79 21.68
N ASN A 29 5.44 3.14 20.69
CA ASN A 29 6.19 3.85 19.66
C ASN A 29 5.24 4.51 18.64
N ASN A 30 4.90 5.79 18.86
CA ASN A 30 4.02 6.56 17.98
C ASN A 30 4.56 6.69 16.55
N THR A 31 5.88 6.76 16.35
CA THR A 31 6.48 6.81 15.01
C THR A 31 6.28 5.50 14.27
N ALA A 32 6.49 4.36 14.93
CA ALA A 32 6.24 3.05 14.34
C ALA A 32 4.74 2.85 14.07
N ARG A 33 3.87 3.25 15.00
CA ARG A 33 2.42 3.20 14.83
C ARG A 33 1.98 4.00 13.60
N TRP A 34 2.46 5.23 13.45
CA TRP A 34 2.20 6.06 12.27
C TRP A 34 2.65 5.37 10.99
N LYS A 35 3.90 4.88 10.95
CA LYS A 35 4.43 4.18 9.77
C LYS A 35 3.56 2.98 9.39
N ARG A 36 3.08 2.21 10.37
CA ARG A 36 2.21 1.06 10.10
C ARG A 36 0.83 1.45 9.59
N THR A 37 0.27 2.56 10.03
CA THR A 37 -0.96 3.11 9.44
C THR A 37 -0.74 3.52 7.98
N VAL A 38 0.39 4.16 7.67
CA VAL A 38 0.75 4.50 6.29
C VAL A 38 0.94 3.24 5.44
N ASP A 39 1.62 2.22 5.96
CA ASP A 39 1.80 0.92 5.29
C ASP A 39 0.43 0.30 4.96
N LEU A 40 -0.50 0.28 5.93
CA LEU A 40 -1.85 -0.28 5.74
C LEU A 40 -2.62 0.39 4.60
N VAL A 41 -2.66 1.72 4.60
CA VAL A 41 -3.38 2.48 3.57
C VAL A 41 -2.71 2.30 2.21
N SER A 42 -1.38 2.31 2.17
CA SER A 42 -0.62 2.12 0.92
C SER A 42 -0.83 0.72 0.35
N ASP A 43 -0.82 -0.31 1.18
CA ASP A 43 -1.04 -1.69 0.77
C ASP A 43 -2.45 -1.91 0.23
N MET A 44 -3.45 -1.29 0.86
CA MET A 44 -4.85 -1.39 0.45
C MET A 44 -5.12 -0.64 -0.87
N GLU A 45 -4.68 0.61 -0.97
CA GLU A 45 -5.09 1.50 -2.07
C GLU A 45 -4.18 1.40 -3.30
N ILE A 46 -2.90 1.03 -3.10
CA ILE A 46 -1.88 1.13 -4.15
C ILE A 46 -1.20 -0.21 -4.41
N ILE A 47 -0.55 -0.81 -3.39
CA ILE A 47 0.35 -1.95 -3.62
C ILE A 47 -0.42 -3.22 -4.00
N SER A 48 -1.50 -3.56 -3.29
CA SER A 48 -2.26 -4.79 -3.61
C SER A 48 -2.96 -4.74 -4.98
N PRO A 49 -3.58 -3.62 -5.40
CA PRO A 49 -4.09 -3.48 -6.76
C PRO A 49 -2.98 -3.56 -7.82
N LEU A 50 -1.83 -2.91 -7.61
CA LEU A 50 -0.71 -2.96 -8.54
C LEU A 50 -0.13 -4.37 -8.67
N ASP A 51 0.04 -5.10 -7.56
CA ASP A 51 0.48 -6.49 -7.57
C ASP A 51 -0.48 -7.38 -8.38
N SER A 52 -1.80 -7.15 -8.27
CA SER A 52 -2.80 -7.85 -9.06
C SER A 52 -2.65 -7.57 -10.57
N ILE A 53 -2.39 -6.32 -10.95
CA ILE A 53 -2.14 -5.91 -12.34
C ILE A 53 -0.86 -6.57 -12.86
N VAL A 54 0.23 -6.52 -12.09
CA VAL A 54 1.51 -7.16 -12.46
C VAL A 54 1.34 -8.66 -12.67
N LYS A 55 0.63 -9.34 -11.76
CA LYS A 55 0.31 -10.77 -11.88
C LYS A 55 -0.55 -11.07 -13.10
N TYR A 56 -1.50 -10.20 -13.44
CA TYR A 56 -2.30 -10.36 -14.64
C TYR A 56 -1.43 -10.24 -15.90
N HIS A 57 -0.62 -9.19 -16.01
CA HIS A 57 0.23 -8.96 -17.19
C HIS A 57 1.34 -9.99 -17.34
N SER A 58 1.86 -10.55 -16.25
CA SER A 58 2.91 -11.57 -16.30
C SER A 58 2.44 -12.90 -16.90
N VAL A 59 1.13 -13.14 -16.95
CA VAL A 59 0.55 -14.30 -17.63
C VAL A 59 0.60 -14.16 -19.16
N TYR A 60 0.49 -12.92 -19.68
CA TYR A 60 0.29 -12.67 -21.11
C TYR A 60 1.47 -11.99 -21.79
N SER A 61 2.39 -11.42 -21.03
CA SER A 61 3.54 -10.67 -21.55
C SER A 61 4.84 -11.45 -21.36
N PRO A 62 5.80 -11.39 -22.31
CA PRO A 62 7.06 -12.11 -22.20
C PRO A 62 7.94 -11.61 -21.04
N SER A 63 7.78 -10.36 -20.59
CA SER A 63 8.44 -9.82 -19.41
C SER A 63 7.65 -8.64 -18.84
N VAL A 64 7.55 -8.56 -17.51
CA VAL A 64 6.95 -7.44 -16.77
C VAL A 64 7.98 -6.94 -15.76
N TYR A 65 8.19 -5.63 -15.72
CA TYR A 65 9.13 -4.99 -14.80
C TYR A 65 8.37 -4.11 -13.81
N PHE A 66 8.74 -4.20 -12.54
CA PHE A 66 8.15 -3.43 -11.44
C PHE A 66 9.28 -2.73 -10.69
N TYR A 67 9.11 -1.45 -10.36
CA TYR A 67 10.14 -0.65 -9.67
C TYR A 67 9.56 0.07 -8.46
N GLU A 68 10.34 0.14 -7.39
CA GLU A 68 10.02 0.96 -6.22
C GLU A 68 10.87 2.24 -6.28
N PHE A 69 10.21 3.40 -6.33
CA PHE A 69 10.90 4.68 -6.19
C PHE A 69 10.96 5.08 -4.72
N SER A 70 12.17 5.14 -4.16
CA SER A 70 12.42 5.42 -2.74
C SER A 70 13.35 6.61 -2.49
N TYR A 71 13.60 7.42 -3.52
CA TYR A 71 14.42 8.62 -3.38
C TYR A 71 13.64 9.75 -2.72
N SER A 72 14.27 10.40 -1.74
CA SER A 72 13.79 11.65 -1.13
C SER A 72 14.78 12.76 -1.45
N SER A 73 14.27 13.88 -1.95
CA SER A 73 15.07 15.03 -2.33
C SER A 73 15.60 15.75 -1.09
N PRO A 74 16.84 16.29 -1.14
CA PRO A 74 17.35 17.17 -0.09
C PRO A 74 16.49 18.42 0.15
N ASN A 75 15.66 18.79 -0.84
CA ASN A 75 14.71 19.91 -0.75
C ASN A 75 13.34 19.52 -0.19
N ASP A 76 13.09 18.23 0.04
CA ASP A 76 11.88 17.76 0.72
C ASP A 76 12.03 18.11 2.21
N LYS A 77 11.65 19.33 2.56
CA LYS A 77 11.80 19.88 3.92
C LYS A 77 10.86 19.13 4.86
N GLN A 78 11.46 18.17 5.58
CA GLN A 78 10.79 17.20 6.44
C GLN A 78 9.87 16.28 5.65
N ALA A 79 9.90 14.99 5.98
CA ALA A 79 8.84 14.08 5.61
C ALA A 79 7.56 14.60 6.28
N THR A 80 6.85 15.50 5.60
CA THR A 80 5.48 15.81 5.97
C THR A 80 4.76 14.47 5.96
N PRO A 81 4.12 14.07 7.07
CA PRO A 81 3.49 12.75 7.18
C PRO A 81 2.48 12.49 6.05
N GLU A 82 1.94 13.55 5.46
CA GLU A 82 1.04 13.56 4.30
C GLU A 82 1.68 13.02 3.02
N ILE A 83 3.02 13.01 2.93
CA ILE A 83 3.81 12.42 1.84
C ILE A 83 4.43 11.11 2.34
N GLY A 84 3.64 10.30 3.05
CA GLY A 84 3.95 8.89 3.22
C GLY A 84 3.96 8.25 1.83
N LYS A 85 5.15 7.95 1.30
CA LYS A 85 5.35 7.29 -0.02
C LYS A 85 4.25 7.69 -1.02
N PHE A 86 4.15 8.97 -1.37
CA PHE A 86 3.38 9.36 -2.55
C PHE A 86 4.17 8.90 -3.77
N ILE A 87 4.02 7.61 -4.00
CA ILE A 87 4.29 6.88 -5.21
C ILE A 87 3.72 7.74 -6.34
N LYS A 88 4.62 8.43 -7.05
CA LYS A 88 4.37 9.20 -8.28
C LYS A 88 3.92 8.23 -9.38
N TYR A 89 2.77 7.58 -9.21
CA TYR A 89 2.19 6.62 -10.14
C TYR A 89 0.94 7.22 -10.78
N ILE A 90 1.07 8.40 -11.34
CA ILE A 90 0.12 8.92 -12.33
C ILE A 90 1.00 9.78 -13.23
N ILE A 91 1.35 9.29 -14.43
CA ILE A 91 1.60 10.05 -15.68
C ILE A 91 2.24 9.16 -16.77
N GLU A 92 3.11 8.20 -16.47
CA GLU A 92 3.81 7.44 -17.54
C GLU A 92 3.10 6.20 -18.08
N ILE A 93 2.10 5.66 -17.39
CA ILE A 93 1.31 4.52 -17.92
C ILE A 93 0.30 4.97 -18.98
N TYR A 94 -0.04 6.26 -19.08
CA TYR A 94 -0.93 6.76 -20.15
C TYR A 94 -0.25 6.90 -21.51
N GLU A 95 1.09 7.03 -21.59
CA GLU A 95 1.79 7.21 -22.87
C GLU A 95 2.23 5.91 -23.55
N LEU A 96 2.24 4.79 -22.83
CA LEU A 96 2.62 3.47 -23.38
C LEU A 96 1.44 2.63 -23.92
N PHE A 97 0.19 3.08 -23.70
CA PHE A 97 -1.02 2.37 -24.17
C PHE A 97 -1.78 3.12 -25.29
N ILE A 98 -1.23 4.21 -25.84
CA ILE A 98 -1.76 4.92 -27.03
C ILE A 98 -0.67 5.08 -28.11
N ASN A 99 0.01 3.98 -28.46
CA ASN A 99 0.65 3.80 -29.76
C ASN A 99 0.59 2.32 -30.16
#